data_AF-A0A1T4VZD3-F1
#
_entry.id   AF-A0A1T4VZD3-F1
#
_cell.length_a   1.000
_cell.length_b   1.000
_cell.length_c   1.000
_cell.angle_alpha   90.00
_cell.angle_beta   90.00
_cell.angle_gamma   90.00
#
_symmetry.space_group_name_H-M   'P 1'
#
loop_
_entity.id
_entity.type
_entity.pdbx_description
1 polymer ?
#
loop_
_entity_poly.entity_id
_entity_poly.type
_entity_poly.pdbx_seq_one_letter_code
_entity_poly.pdbx_strand_id
1 'polypeptide(L)' 'MDRKKLKQCLSDIGCKEDASEYILRRFESGSMEDMFQLLKRERCRIMDEYHECGKKLDCMDFILRECEKEIKIKNGGV' A
#
# COMPACT_ATOMS: atom_id res chain seq x y z
N MET A 1 -0.11 22.45 10.29
CA MET A 1 -0.97 21.24 10.19
C MET A 1 -1.69 21.07 11.53
N ASP A 2 -2.94 20.63 11.55
CA ASP A 2 -3.68 20.34 12.79
C ASP A 2 -3.90 18.82 12.95
N ARG A 3 -4.25 18.38 14.17
CA ARG A 3 -4.41 16.97 14.51
C ARG A 3 -5.47 16.27 13.66
N LYS A 4 -6.58 16.95 13.34
CA LYS A 4 -7.68 16.35 12.57
C LYS A 4 -7.23 16.09 11.13
N LYS A 5 -6.55 17.05 10.51
CA LYS A 5 -5.94 16.89 9.18
C LYS A 5 -4.92 15.76 9.17
N LEU A 6 -4.04 15.69 10.18
CA LEU A 6 -3.07 14.60 10.29
C LEU A 6 -3.76 13.23 10.40
N LYS A 7 -4.77 13.10 11.28
CA LYS A 7 -5.53 11.85 11.43
C LYS A 7 -6.18 11.43 10.11
N GLN A 8 -6.76 12.36 9.37
CA GLN A 8 -7.34 12.06 8.06
C GLN A 8 -6.27 11.58 7.08
N CYS A 9 -5.14 12.28 6.99
CA CYS A 9 -4.04 11.86 6.10
C CYS A 9 -3.52 10.45 6.45
N LEU A 10 -3.40 10.12 7.74
CA LEU A 10 -3.00 8.77 8.19
C LEU A 10 -4.02 7.69 7.80
N SER A 11 -5.31 8.03 7.86
CA SER A 11 -6.37 7.15 7.37
C SER A 11 -6.30 6.97 5.84
N ASP A 12 -6.09 8.06 5.10
CA ASP A 12 -6.08 8.04 3.63
C ASP A 12 -4.92 7.21 3.06
N ILE A 13 -3.76 7.19 3.75
CA ILE A 13 -2.61 6.37 3.35
C ILE A 13 -2.72 4.91 3.84
N GLY A 14 -3.81 4.53 4.50
CA GLY A 14 -3.99 3.18 5.04
C GLY A 14 -3.02 2.85 6.18
N CYS A 15 -2.65 3.85 6.98
CA CYS A 15 -1.86 3.63 8.18
C CYS A 15 -2.66 2.79 9.18
N LYS A 16 -2.03 1.76 9.76
CA LYS A 16 -2.70 0.92 10.77
C LYS A 16 -3.10 1.76 11.98
N GLU A 17 -4.17 1.36 12.67
CA GLU A 17 -4.75 2.14 13.77
C GLU A 17 -3.75 2.36 14.92
N ASP A 18 -2.93 1.36 15.23
CA ASP A 18 -1.86 1.41 16.23
C ASP A 18 -0.75 2.40 15.85
N ALA A 19 -0.28 2.34 14.61
CA ALA A 19 0.73 3.26 14.08
C ALA A 19 0.18 4.70 14.00
N SER A 20 -1.08 4.86 13.59
CA SER A 20 -1.75 6.16 13.48
C SER A 20 -1.85 6.85 14.84
N GLU A 21 -2.26 6.11 15.87
CA GLU A 21 -2.37 6.64 17.23
C GLU A 21 -1.01 7.02 17.80
N TYR A 22 0.03 6.23 17.51
CA TYR A 22 1.40 6.53 17.93
C TYR A 22 1.93 7.82 17.27
N ILE A 23 1.68 8.01 15.96
CA ILE A 23 2.06 9.21 15.23
C ILE A 23 1.31 10.44 15.76
N LEU A 24 0.01 10.32 16.05
CA LEU A 24 -0.80 11.42 16.60
C LEU A 24 -0.30 11.88 17.97
N ARG A 25 0.12 10.95 18.85
CA ARG A 25 0.69 11.29 20.15
C ARG A 25 2.02 12.06 20.03
N ARG A 26 2.87 11.69 19.07
CA ARG A 26 4.15 12.40 18.81
C ARG A 26 3.92 13.80 18.26
N PHE A 27 2.89 13.96 17.43
CA PHE A 27 2.46 15.27 16.96
C PHE A 27 1.99 16.18 18.11
N GLU A 28 1.19 15.64 19.04
CA GLU A 28 0.72 16.40 20.21
C GLU A 28 1.83 16.74 21.20
N SER A 29 2.83 15.87 21.36
CA SER A 29 3.98 16.11 22.23
C SER A 29 5.04 17.04 21.64
N GLY A 30 4.83 17.54 20.41
CA GLY A 30 5.80 18.39 19.70
C GLY A 30 7.04 17.66 19.18
N SER A 31 7.07 16.32 19.22
CA SER A 31 8.23 15.54 18.76
C SER A 31 8.15 15.31 17.25
N MET A 32 8.45 16.37 16.49
CA MET A 32 8.36 16.34 15.03
C MET A 32 9.39 15.41 14.38
N GLU A 33 10.56 15.22 15.00
CA GLU A 33 11.59 14.30 14.51
C GLU A 33 11.15 12.84 14.63
N ASP A 34 10.62 12.43 15.78
CA ASP A 34 10.06 11.08 15.97
C ASP A 34 8.93 10.83 14.96
N MET A 35 8.04 11.81 14.81
CA MET A 35 6.94 11.74 13.85
C MET A 35 7.44 11.52 12.42
N PHE A 36 8.48 12.27 12.02
CA PHE A 36 9.06 12.15 10.68
C PHE A 36 9.67 10.76 10.44
N GLN A 37 10.37 10.19 11.43
CA GLN A 37 10.92 8.84 11.31
C GLN A 37 9.83 7.77 11.22
N LEU A 38 8.73 7.93 11.96
CA LEU A 38 7.57 7.03 11.87
C LEU A 38 6.92 7.08 10.49
N LEU A 39 6.72 8.27 9.93
CA LEU A 39 6.17 8.42 8.58
C LEU A 39 7.07 7.81 7.50
N LYS A 40 8.41 7.92 7.64
CA LYS A 40 9.35 7.22 6.75
C LYS A 40 9.18 5.70 6.82
N ARG A 41 8.98 5.16 8.02
CA ARG A 41 8.74 3.73 8.20
C ARG A 41 7.43 3.29 7.54
N GLU A 42 6.35 4.06 7.73
CA GLU A 42 5.07 3.78 7.07
C GLU A 42 5.18 3.84 5.55
N ARG A 43 5.94 4.79 5.00
CA ARG A 43 6.24 4.84 3.57
C ARG A 43 6.88 3.55 3.07
N CYS A 44 7.85 2.99 3.79
CA CYS A 44 8.49 1.73 3.40
C CYS A 44 7.49 0.58 3.41
N ARG A 45 6.65 0.46 4.45
CA ARG A 45 5.58 -0.56 4.52
C ARG A 45 4.63 -0.45 3.32
N ILE A 46 4.17 0.75 2.99
CA ILE A 46 3.26 0.97 1.86
C ILE A 46 3.94 0.59 0.55
N MET A 47 5.23 0.88 0.39
CA MET A 47 5.99 0.48 -0.79
C MET A 47 6.11 -1.04 -0.91
N ASP A 48 6.34 -1.74 0.21
CA ASP A 48 6.40 -3.20 0.24
C ASP A 48 5.03 -3.80 -0.13
N GLU A 49 3.94 -3.27 0.43
CA GLU A 49 2.57 -3.67 0.08
C GLU A 49 2.25 -3.43 -1.40
N TYR A 50 2.70 -2.29 -1.96
CA TYR A 50 2.57 -2.00 -3.38
C TYR A 50 3.33 -3.02 -4.25
N HIS A 51 4.58 -3.34 -3.91
CA HIS A 51 5.36 -4.34 -4.64
C HIS A 51 4.72 -5.74 -4.56
N GLU A 52 4.18 -6.14 -3.40
CA GLU A 52 3.46 -7.41 -3.26
C GLU A 52 2.17 -7.45 -4.08
N CYS A 53 1.42 -6.35 -4.15
CA CYS A 53 0.28 -6.22 -5.06
C CYS A 53 0.71 -6.34 -6.53
N GLY A 54 1.82 -5.70 -6.92
CA GLY A 54 2.40 -5.84 -8.27
C GLY A 54 2.70 -7.29 -8.63
N LYS A 55 3.40 -8.03 -7.76
CA LYS A 55 3.69 -9.47 -7.98
C LYS A 55 2.43 -10.32 -8.15
N LYS A 56 1.37 -10.02 -7.39
CA LYS A 56 0.08 -10.71 -7.51
C LYS A 56 -0.57 -10.45 -8.87
N LEU A 57 -0.54 -9.20 -9.34
CA LEU A 57 -1.04 -8.83 -10.66
C LEU A 57 -0.24 -9.50 -11.77
N ASP A 58 1.09 -9.48 -11.69
CA ASP A 58 1.96 -10.15 -12.68
C ASP A 58 1.63 -11.65 -12.81
N CYS A 59 1.39 -12.32 -11.68
CA CYS A 59 0.97 -13.72 -11.66
C CYS A 59 -0.42 -13.92 -12.28
N MET A 60 -1.37 -13.03 -11.98
CA MET A 60 -2.72 -13.09 -12.55
C MET A 60 -2.70 -12.86 -14.07
N ASP A 61 -1.91 -11.90 -14.55
CA ASP A 61 -1.74 -11.59 -15.97
C ASP A 61 -1.10 -12.76 -16.72
N PHE A 62 -0.13 -13.43 -16.10
CA PHE A 62 0.42 -14.68 -16.63
C PHE A 62 -0.67 -15.74 -16.80
N ILE A 63 -1.47 -16.01 -15.76
CA ILE A 63 -2.55 -17.00 -15.81
C ILE A 63 -3.57 -16.63 -16.89
N LEU A 64 -4.00 -15.37 -16.96
CA LEU A 64 -4.94 -14.89 -17.98
C LEU A 64 -4.39 -15.13 -19.39
N ARG A 65 -3.11 -14.83 -19.63
CA ARG A 65 -2.46 -15.07 -20.92
C ARG A 65 -2.42 -16.55 -21.30
N GLU A 66 -2.13 -17.44 -20.36
CA GLU A 66 -2.17 -18.89 -20.63
C GLU A 66 -3.59 -19.36 -20.92
N CYS A 67 -4.59 -18.88 -20.18
CA CYS A 67 -6.00 -19.16 -20.47
C CYS A 67 -6.41 -18.66 -21.86
N GLU A 68 -6.01 -17.45 -22.26
CA GLU A 68 -6.29 -16.90 -23.59
C GLU A 68 -5.68 -17.75 -24.72
N LYS A 69 -4.46 -18.25 -24.54
CA LYS A 69 -3.81 -19.14 -25.51
C LYS A 69 -4.61 -20.43 -25.67
N GLU A 70 -4.99 -21.07 -24.57
CA GLU A 70 -5.78 -22.30 -24.58
C GLU A 70 -7.14 -22.12 -25.26
N ILE A 71 -7.80 -20.99 -25.03
CA ILE A 71 -9.06 -20.64 -25.68
C ILE A 71 -8.84 -20.50 -27.20
N LYS A 72 -7.77 -19.82 -27.64
CA LYS A 72 -7.46 -19.65 -29.07
C LYS A 72 -7.15 -20.98 -29.77
N ILE A 73 -6.39 -21.87 -29.12
CA ILE A 73 -6.08 -23.20 -29.65
C ILE A 73 -7.37 -24.02 -29.83
N LYS A 74 -8.24 -24.04 -28.81
CA LYS A 74 -9.51 -24.79 -28.86
C LYS A 74 -10.50 -24.25 -29.89
N ASN A 75 -10.45 -22.95 -30.17
CA ASN A 75 -11.32 -22.31 -31.15
C ASN A 75 -10.78 -22.39 -32.59
N GLY A 76 -9.79 -23.25 -32.86
CA GLY A 76 -9.28 -23.49 -34.22
C GLY A 76 -8.38 -22.39 -34.77
N GLY A 77 -7.70 -21.63 -33.90
CA GLY A 77 -6.68 -20.68 -34.31
C GLY A 77 -5.50 -21.41 -34.97
N VAL A 78 -5.24 -21.07 -36.23
CA VAL A 78 -4.04 -21.46 -37.02
C VAL A 78 -2.77 -21.02 -36.29
#